data_AF-A0AAN9ADN4-F1
#
_entry.id   AF-A0AAN9ADN4-F1
#
_cell.length_a   1.000
_cell.length_b   1.000
_cell.length_c   1.000
_cell.angle_alpha   90.00
_cell.angle_beta   90.00
_cell.angle_gamma   90.00
#
_symmetry.space_group_name_H-M   'P 1'
#
loop_
_entity.id
_entity.type
_entity.pdbx_description
1 polymer ?
#
loop_
_entity_poly.entity_id
_entity_poly.type
_entity_poly.pdbx_seq_one_letter_code
_entity_poly.pdbx_strand_id
1 'polypeptide(L)'
;IDAGEDAQEEYGWKLVHGDVFRPPRRGMLLSVLVGSGVQVFIMTLITLLFACLGFLSPANRGALMTCAMVLYVCLGFPAGYVAARLYKSFGGEKWKSNVILTSMLCPGIVFALFFIMNLILWYKGSSAAIPFTTLLALLALWFLVSVPLTFVGSFFGYRKWCLENPVRTNQIPRQIPEQSIYTQPLPGIVMGGVLPFGCIFIQLFFILNSIWSSQTYYMFGFLFLVFLILVITCSETTVLLCYFHLCAEVRLPFFPWQNITMTFLPLLMNITPFLIENF
;
A
#
# COMPACT_ATOMS: atom_id res chain seq x y z
N ILE A 1 44.69 -17.38 17.72
CA ILE A 1 44.29 -17.50 16.30
C ILE A 1 42.78 -17.66 16.40
N ASP A 2 42.04 -16.54 16.39
CA ASP A 2 40.56 -16.50 16.53
C ASP A 2 40.00 -15.16 15.99
N ALA A 3 40.77 -14.08 16.06
CA ALA A 3 40.36 -12.76 15.54
C ALA A 3 40.12 -12.68 14.01
N GLY A 4 40.51 -13.71 13.25
CA GLY A 4 40.28 -13.79 11.80
C GLY A 4 38.94 -14.45 11.44
N GLU A 5 38.43 -15.35 12.28
CA GLU A 5 37.14 -16.03 12.05
C GLU A 5 35.98 -15.14 12.50
N ASP A 6 36.12 -14.42 13.63
CA ASP A 6 35.12 -13.46 14.12
C ASP A 6 34.88 -12.28 13.14
N ALA A 7 35.94 -11.80 12.48
CA ALA A 7 35.84 -10.73 11.48
C ALA A 7 35.19 -11.20 10.16
N GLN A 8 35.13 -12.51 9.92
CA GLN A 8 34.54 -13.12 8.74
C GLN A 8 33.05 -13.48 8.96
N GLU A 9 32.57 -13.47 10.20
CA GLU A 9 31.15 -13.70 10.55
C GLU A 9 30.27 -12.43 10.50
N GLU A 10 30.86 -11.24 10.47
CA GLU A 10 30.17 -9.97 10.30
C GLU A 10 30.11 -9.55 8.81
N TYR A 11 29.43 -10.32 7.95
CA TYR A 11 29.14 -9.91 6.57
C TYR A 11 27.63 -9.92 6.28
N GLY A 12 27.15 -8.95 5.48
CA GLY A 12 25.76 -8.89 5.03
C GLY A 12 24.78 -8.29 6.04
N TRP A 13 23.62 -8.94 6.22
CA TRP A 13 22.49 -8.38 6.99
C TRP A 13 22.81 -8.14 8.47
N LYS A 14 23.73 -8.91 9.05
CA LYS A 14 24.18 -8.78 10.44
C LYS A 14 24.85 -7.42 10.70
N LEU A 15 25.61 -6.89 9.75
CA LEU A 15 26.25 -5.56 9.85
C LEU A 15 25.26 -4.40 9.79
N VAL A 16 24.04 -4.63 9.29
CA VAL A 16 23.04 -3.58 9.02
C VAL A 16 22.04 -3.46 10.18
N HIS A 17 22.06 -4.36 11.16
CA HIS A 17 21.06 -4.47 12.23
C HIS A 17 20.83 -3.15 13.01
N GLY A 18 21.90 -2.40 13.34
CA GLY A 18 21.85 -1.09 14.02
C GLY A 18 21.42 0.07 13.11
N ASP A 19 21.10 -0.22 11.87
CA ASP A 19 21.07 0.74 10.78
C ASP A 19 19.80 0.57 9.91
N VAL A 20 19.06 -0.55 10.06
CA VAL A 20 17.76 -0.84 9.44
C VAL A 20 16.63 0.04 10.00
N PHE A 21 16.61 0.29 11.30
CA PHE A 21 15.48 0.94 11.99
C PHE A 21 15.52 2.47 12.00
N ARG A 22 16.43 3.09 11.22
CA ARG A 22 16.49 4.54 11.13
C ARG A 22 15.26 5.09 10.40
N PRO A 23 14.73 6.25 10.82
CA PRO A 23 13.57 6.84 10.16
C PRO A 23 13.91 7.25 8.72
N PRO A 24 13.00 7.00 7.77
CA PRO A 24 13.20 7.40 6.37
C PRO A 24 13.25 8.91 6.16
N ARG A 25 14.10 9.35 5.22
CA ARG A 25 14.17 10.75 4.75
C ARG A 25 12.82 11.32 4.31
N ARG A 26 11.95 10.49 3.71
CA ARG A 26 10.59 10.87 3.26
C ARG A 26 9.48 10.10 4.00
N GLY A 27 9.62 9.94 5.32
CA GLY A 27 8.68 9.14 6.11
C GLY A 27 7.22 9.57 6.06
N MET A 28 6.93 10.87 5.86
CA MET A 28 5.57 11.38 5.72
C MET A 28 4.88 10.93 4.43
N LEU A 29 5.60 10.94 3.30
CA LEU A 29 5.03 10.53 2.02
C LEU A 29 4.84 9.01 2.00
N LEU A 30 5.77 8.28 2.60
CA LEU A 30 5.65 6.84 2.77
C LEU A 30 4.43 6.47 3.62
N SER A 31 4.26 7.06 4.82
CA SER A 31 3.13 6.75 5.69
C SER A 31 1.78 7.00 5.04
N VAL A 32 1.68 8.09 4.27
CA VAL A 32 0.49 8.42 3.47
C VAL A 32 0.19 7.37 2.41
N LEU A 33 1.18 6.98 1.62
CA LEU A 33 0.97 6.03 0.53
C LEU A 33 0.64 4.63 1.06
N VAL A 34 1.19 4.25 2.22
CA VAL A 34 0.82 3.03 2.92
C VAL A 34 -0.63 3.07 3.38
N GLY A 35 -1.05 4.15 4.05
CA GLY A 35 -2.44 4.31 4.49
C GLY A 35 -3.43 4.19 3.33
N SER A 36 -3.16 4.88 2.21
CA SER A 36 -3.96 4.76 0.99
C SER A 36 -3.95 3.36 0.39
N GLY A 37 -2.80 2.67 0.43
CA GLY A 37 -2.69 1.27 -0.01
C GLY A 37 -3.55 0.32 0.83
N VAL A 38 -3.55 0.47 2.16
CA VAL A 38 -4.42 -0.29 3.07
C VAL A 38 -5.89 -0.09 2.73
N GLN A 39 -6.29 1.16 2.48
CA GLN A 39 -7.66 1.52 2.12
C GLN A 39 -8.12 0.81 0.86
N VAL A 40 -7.34 0.90 -0.21
CA VAL A 40 -7.64 0.24 -1.50
C VAL A 40 -7.62 -1.29 -1.35
N PHE A 41 -6.69 -1.84 -0.58
CA PHE A 41 -6.60 -3.26 -0.32
C PHE A 41 -7.87 -3.80 0.38
N ILE A 42 -8.26 -3.19 1.50
CA ILE A 42 -9.46 -3.60 2.25
C ILE A 42 -10.72 -3.41 1.40
N MET A 43 -10.81 -2.28 0.67
CA MET A 43 -11.94 -2.01 -0.23
C MET A 43 -12.04 -3.09 -1.31
N THR A 44 -10.94 -3.45 -1.94
CA THR A 44 -10.90 -4.49 -2.99
C THR A 44 -11.27 -5.86 -2.43
N LEU A 45 -10.73 -6.22 -1.27
CA LEU A 45 -11.06 -7.47 -0.58
C LEU A 45 -12.56 -7.56 -0.27
N ILE A 46 -13.14 -6.54 0.38
CA ILE A 46 -14.57 -6.53 0.74
C ILE A 46 -15.44 -6.56 -0.53
N THR A 47 -15.08 -5.79 -1.55
CA THR A 47 -15.84 -5.75 -2.82
C THR A 47 -15.82 -7.12 -3.51
N LEU A 48 -14.66 -7.78 -3.58
CA LEU A 48 -14.54 -9.10 -4.18
C LEU A 48 -15.26 -10.18 -3.36
N LEU A 49 -15.25 -10.10 -2.03
CA LEU A 49 -16.00 -11.01 -1.17
C LEU A 49 -17.50 -10.92 -1.43
N PHE A 50 -18.07 -9.70 -1.46
CA PHE A 50 -19.48 -9.51 -1.78
C PHE A 50 -19.84 -9.91 -3.22
N ALA A 51 -18.92 -9.71 -4.17
CA ALA A 51 -19.09 -10.19 -5.53
C ALA A 51 -19.08 -11.73 -5.62
N CYS A 52 -18.21 -12.40 -4.85
CA CYS A 52 -18.14 -13.87 -4.84
C CYS A 52 -19.35 -14.54 -4.17
N LEU A 53 -19.88 -13.94 -3.11
CA LEU A 53 -21.08 -14.43 -2.42
C LEU A 53 -22.37 -14.21 -3.24
N GLY A 54 -22.28 -13.57 -4.41
CA GLY A 54 -23.42 -13.32 -5.29
C GLY A 54 -24.33 -12.16 -4.85
N PHE A 55 -23.97 -11.44 -3.77
CA PHE A 55 -24.73 -10.27 -3.31
C PHE A 55 -24.66 -9.11 -4.31
N LEU A 56 -23.56 -9.01 -5.07
CA LEU A 56 -23.41 -8.06 -6.17
C LEU A 56 -23.58 -8.81 -7.49
N SER A 57 -24.83 -8.94 -7.96
CA SER A 57 -25.10 -9.59 -9.24
C SER A 57 -24.42 -8.83 -10.40
N PRO A 58 -23.70 -9.54 -11.31
CA PRO A 58 -23.10 -8.94 -12.51
C PRO A 58 -24.11 -8.19 -13.39
N ALA A 59 -25.41 -8.51 -13.25
CA ALA A 59 -26.50 -7.89 -13.98
C ALA A 59 -26.69 -6.38 -13.65
N ASN A 60 -26.21 -5.92 -12.48
CA ASN A 60 -26.27 -4.51 -12.10
C ASN A 60 -24.87 -3.90 -12.00
N ARG A 61 -24.22 -3.69 -13.15
CA ARG A 61 -22.85 -3.13 -13.26
C ARG A 61 -22.66 -1.83 -12.44
N GLY A 62 -23.71 -1.00 -12.36
CA GLY A 62 -23.70 0.23 -11.59
C GLY A 62 -23.57 -0.01 -10.08
N ALA A 63 -24.23 -1.04 -9.55
CA ALA A 63 -24.21 -1.33 -8.11
C ALA A 63 -22.81 -1.69 -7.60
N LEU A 64 -22.01 -2.42 -8.39
CA LEU A 64 -20.63 -2.78 -7.99
C LEU A 64 -19.74 -1.52 -7.90
N MET A 65 -19.83 -0.62 -8.89
CA MET A 65 -19.09 0.64 -8.89
C MET A 65 -19.51 1.57 -7.75
N THR A 66 -20.82 1.69 -7.50
CA THR A 66 -21.34 2.49 -6.39
C THR A 66 -20.94 1.89 -5.03
N CYS A 67 -21.00 0.57 -4.88
CA CYS A 67 -20.56 -0.13 -3.67
C CYS A 67 -19.08 0.10 -3.40
N ALA A 68 -18.21 -0.07 -4.41
CA ALA A 68 -16.78 0.20 -4.28
C ALA A 68 -16.50 1.65 -3.88
N MET A 69 -17.22 2.62 -4.45
CA MET A 69 -17.08 4.04 -4.09
C MET A 69 -17.50 4.33 -2.64
N VAL A 70 -18.63 3.77 -2.19
CA VAL A 70 -19.10 3.92 -0.81
C VAL A 70 -18.12 3.26 0.16
N LEU A 71 -17.69 2.03 -0.14
CA LEU A 71 -16.69 1.32 0.66
C LEU A 71 -15.38 2.11 0.74
N TYR A 72 -14.90 2.67 -0.37
CA TYR A 72 -13.71 3.52 -0.38
C TYR A 72 -13.83 4.68 0.62
N VAL A 73 -14.96 5.40 0.60
CA VAL A 73 -15.22 6.54 1.49
C VAL A 73 -15.34 6.10 2.94
N CYS A 74 -16.04 5.00 3.22
CA CYS A 74 -16.17 4.42 4.56
C CYS A 74 -14.85 3.84 5.11
N LEU A 75 -13.91 3.47 4.24
CA LEU A 75 -12.60 2.95 4.62
C LEU A 75 -11.54 4.04 4.79
N GLY A 76 -11.94 5.32 4.89
CA GLY A 76 -11.03 6.40 5.30
C GLY A 76 -10.44 6.19 6.69
N PHE A 77 -11.18 5.54 7.61
CA PHE A 77 -10.71 5.25 8.97
C PHE A 77 -9.43 4.39 9.02
N PRO A 78 -9.37 3.18 8.42
CA PRO A 78 -8.16 2.36 8.44
C PRO A 78 -6.99 3.05 7.73
N ALA A 79 -7.26 3.85 6.69
CA ALA A 79 -6.24 4.63 5.99
C ALA A 79 -5.52 5.60 6.94
N GLY A 80 -6.31 6.43 7.64
CA GLY A 80 -5.80 7.40 8.60
C GLY A 80 -5.11 6.74 9.79
N TYR A 81 -5.66 5.62 10.28
CA TYR A 81 -5.09 4.86 11.39
C TYR A 81 -3.69 4.32 11.08
N VAL A 82 -3.53 3.59 9.97
CA VAL A 82 -2.23 3.01 9.59
C VAL A 82 -1.23 4.11 9.26
N ALA A 83 -1.63 5.16 8.53
CA ALA A 83 -0.75 6.27 8.21
C ALA A 83 -0.22 6.98 9.46
N ALA A 84 -1.05 7.27 10.47
CA ALA A 84 -0.58 7.89 11.71
C ALA A 84 0.33 6.98 12.53
N ARG A 85 -0.01 5.69 12.62
CA ARG A 85 0.79 4.70 13.36
C ARG A 85 2.20 4.61 12.79
N LEU A 86 2.30 4.50 11.47
CA LEU A 86 3.57 4.39 10.76
C LEU A 86 4.36 5.71 10.80
N TYR A 87 3.68 6.85 10.68
CA TYR A 87 4.34 8.15 10.81
C TYR A 87 4.91 8.37 12.22
N LYS A 88 4.19 7.92 13.26
CA LYS A 88 4.65 7.96 14.65
C LYS A 88 5.86 7.06 14.89
N SER A 89 5.89 5.85 14.32
CA SER A 89 7.07 4.96 14.45
C SER A 89 8.33 5.52 13.81
N PHE A 90 8.22 6.46 12.87
CA PHE A 90 9.36 7.18 12.30
C PHE A 90 9.78 8.42 13.12
N GLY A 91 9.20 8.64 14.30
CA GLY A 91 9.45 9.85 15.11
C GLY A 91 8.76 11.10 14.57
N GLY A 92 7.72 10.96 13.75
CA GLY A 92 6.98 12.08 13.19
C GLY A 92 6.06 12.77 14.20
N GLU A 93 6.30 14.06 14.45
CA GLU A 93 5.47 14.87 15.38
C GLU A 93 4.29 15.58 14.67
N LYS A 94 4.43 15.87 13.37
CA LYS A 94 3.45 16.65 12.58
C LYS A 94 2.26 15.81 12.11
N TRP A 95 1.55 15.17 13.03
CA TRP A 95 0.45 14.26 12.72
C TRP A 95 -0.70 14.93 11.94
N LYS A 96 -0.99 16.21 12.22
CA LYS A 96 -2.03 16.97 11.48
C LYS A 96 -1.72 17.08 9.99
N SER A 97 -0.45 17.34 9.65
CA SER A 97 -0.01 17.41 8.26
C SER A 97 -0.06 16.03 7.59
N ASN A 98 0.30 14.97 8.32
CA ASN A 98 0.17 13.60 7.84
C ASN A 98 -1.28 13.24 7.50
N VAL A 99 -2.24 13.63 8.35
CA VAL A 99 -3.68 13.39 8.09
C VAL A 99 -4.14 14.09 6.82
N ILE A 100 -3.88 15.39 6.71
CA ILE A 100 -4.31 16.18 5.56
C ILE A 100 -3.71 15.60 4.28
N LEU A 101 -2.42 15.23 4.31
CA LEU A 101 -1.77 14.62 3.16
C LEU A 101 -2.35 13.23 2.83
N THR A 102 -2.71 12.42 3.83
CA THR A 102 -3.37 11.11 3.64
C THR A 102 -4.71 11.26 2.95
N SER A 103 -5.55 12.19 3.41
CA SER A 103 -6.89 12.40 2.86
C SER A 103 -6.90 13.12 1.51
N MET A 104 -5.84 13.86 1.17
CA MET A 104 -5.80 14.69 -0.04
C MET A 104 -4.97 14.13 -1.19
N LEU A 105 -3.85 13.46 -0.92
CA LEU A 105 -2.87 13.14 -1.96
C LEU A 105 -3.42 12.14 -2.99
N CYS A 106 -3.78 10.93 -2.57
CA CYS A 106 -4.25 9.90 -3.49
C CYS A 106 -5.63 10.21 -4.08
N PRO A 107 -6.66 10.58 -3.28
CA PRO A 107 -7.96 10.95 -3.83
C PRO A 107 -7.89 12.19 -4.73
N GLY A 108 -7.05 13.17 -4.37
CA GLY A 108 -6.89 14.40 -5.16
C GLY A 108 -6.26 14.16 -6.53
N ILE A 109 -5.26 13.27 -6.62
CA ILE A 109 -4.69 12.88 -7.92
C ILE A 109 -5.74 12.20 -8.78
N VAL A 110 -6.49 11.24 -8.22
CA VAL A 110 -7.56 10.53 -8.95
C VAL A 110 -8.65 11.50 -9.39
N PHE A 111 -9.09 12.39 -8.52
CA PHE A 111 -10.10 13.39 -8.82
C PHE A 111 -9.62 14.38 -9.90
N ALA A 112 -8.36 14.82 -9.85
CA ALA A 112 -7.80 15.72 -10.86
C ALA A 112 -7.76 15.07 -12.25
N LEU A 113 -7.31 13.81 -12.35
CA LEU A 113 -7.31 13.06 -13.60
C LEU A 113 -8.74 12.86 -14.14
N PHE A 114 -9.65 12.45 -13.27
CA PHE A 114 -11.07 12.30 -13.58
C PHE A 114 -11.69 13.62 -14.05
N PHE A 115 -11.39 14.74 -13.39
CA PHE A 115 -11.90 16.06 -13.72
C PHE A 115 -11.40 16.51 -15.10
N ILE A 116 -10.11 16.33 -15.41
CA ILE A 116 -9.53 16.63 -16.73
C ILE A 116 -10.24 15.82 -17.83
N MET A 117 -10.44 14.52 -17.60
CA MET A 117 -11.17 13.67 -18.55
C MET A 117 -12.63 14.14 -18.72
N ASN A 118 -13.29 14.53 -17.63
CA ASN A 118 -14.66 15.04 -17.69
C ASN A 118 -14.76 16.37 -18.46
N LEU A 119 -13.77 17.26 -18.32
CA LEU A 119 -13.70 18.51 -19.10
C LEU A 119 -13.62 18.22 -20.60
N ILE A 120 -12.83 17.23 -21.02
CA ILE A 120 -12.74 16.81 -22.43
C ILE A 120 -14.08 16.27 -22.92
N LEU A 121 -14.77 15.47 -22.11
CA LEU A 121 -16.09 14.91 -22.46
C LEU A 121 -17.17 15.98 -22.59
N TRP A 122 -17.18 16.99 -21.70
CA TRP A 122 -18.07 18.15 -21.83
C TRP A 122 -17.78 18.96 -23.09
N TYR A 123 -16.50 19.22 -23.39
CA TYR A 123 -16.12 19.93 -24.61
C TYR A 123 -16.61 19.21 -25.88
N LYS A 124 -16.60 17.87 -25.86
CA LYS A 124 -17.10 17.03 -26.96
C LYS A 124 -18.61 16.80 -26.94
N GLY A 125 -19.36 17.33 -25.98
CA GLY A 125 -20.81 17.12 -25.85
C GLY A 125 -21.20 15.66 -25.65
N SER A 126 -20.33 14.83 -25.07
CA SER A 126 -20.58 13.40 -24.90
C SER A 126 -21.64 13.14 -23.84
N SER A 127 -22.58 12.22 -24.09
CA SER A 127 -23.55 11.74 -23.09
C SER A 127 -22.89 10.97 -21.94
N ALA A 128 -21.61 10.58 -22.07
CA ALA A 128 -20.82 10.01 -20.99
C ALA A 128 -20.25 11.06 -20.02
N ALA A 129 -20.39 12.36 -20.33
CA ALA A 129 -19.93 13.43 -19.46
C ALA A 129 -20.78 13.48 -18.19
N ILE A 130 -20.11 13.57 -17.05
CA ILE A 130 -20.73 13.51 -15.74
C ILE A 130 -21.26 14.91 -15.40
N PRO A 131 -22.55 15.06 -15.04
CA PRO A 131 -23.14 16.37 -14.81
C PRO A 131 -22.51 17.08 -13.60
N PHE A 132 -22.58 18.40 -13.59
CA PHE A 132 -21.97 19.22 -12.55
C PHE A 132 -22.47 18.84 -11.13
N THR A 133 -23.76 18.51 -11.00
CA THR A 133 -24.37 18.09 -9.73
C THR A 133 -23.72 16.84 -9.16
N THR A 134 -23.43 15.84 -9.98
CA THR A 134 -22.75 14.62 -9.53
C THR A 134 -21.30 14.90 -9.15
N LEU A 135 -20.63 15.83 -9.83
CA LEU A 135 -19.28 16.25 -9.45
C LEU A 135 -19.26 16.94 -8.07
N LEU A 136 -20.23 17.81 -7.82
CA LEU A 136 -20.41 18.44 -6.50
C LEU A 136 -20.73 17.40 -5.41
N ALA A 137 -21.56 16.40 -5.72
CA ALA A 137 -21.86 15.31 -4.81
C ALA A 137 -20.61 14.46 -4.46
N LEU A 138 -19.75 14.17 -5.44
CA LEU A 138 -18.49 13.47 -5.21
C LEU A 138 -17.52 14.29 -4.33
N LEU A 139 -17.43 15.60 -4.56
CA LEU A 139 -16.65 16.51 -3.71
C LEU A 139 -17.22 16.54 -2.28
N ALA A 140 -18.54 16.68 -2.14
CA ALA A 140 -19.19 16.67 -0.83
C ALA A 140 -18.92 15.35 -0.09
N LEU A 141 -19.03 14.21 -0.78
CA LEU A 141 -18.74 12.90 -0.20
C LEU A 141 -17.27 12.78 0.25
N TRP A 142 -16.33 13.32 -0.53
CA TRP A 142 -14.91 13.33 -0.19
C TRP A 142 -14.61 14.22 1.03
N PHE A 143 -15.03 15.49 1.01
CA PHE A 143 -14.72 16.45 2.08
C PHE A 143 -15.55 16.26 3.35
N LEU A 144 -16.83 15.89 3.24
CA LEU A 144 -17.74 15.77 4.39
C LEU A 144 -17.71 14.40 5.06
N VAL A 145 -17.29 13.34 4.36
CA VAL A 145 -17.28 11.97 4.91
C VAL A 145 -15.86 11.42 4.97
N SER A 146 -15.16 11.31 3.84
CA SER A 146 -13.85 10.66 3.79
C SER A 146 -12.76 11.39 4.60
N VAL A 147 -12.66 12.71 4.46
CA VAL A 147 -11.69 13.54 5.21
C VAL A 147 -11.88 13.43 6.73
N PRO A 148 -13.08 13.68 7.31
CA PRO A 148 -13.26 13.57 8.76
C PRO A 148 -13.07 12.13 9.25
N LEU A 149 -13.49 11.12 8.48
CA LEU A 149 -13.30 9.74 8.87
C LEU A 149 -11.81 9.34 8.91
N THR A 150 -11.02 9.84 7.96
CA THR A 150 -9.55 9.69 7.95
C THR A 150 -8.92 10.42 9.14
N PHE A 151 -9.42 11.60 9.49
CA PHE A 151 -8.97 12.35 10.67
C PHE A 151 -9.23 11.58 11.95
N VAL A 152 -10.44 11.02 12.12
CA VAL A 152 -10.82 10.19 13.27
C VAL A 152 -9.90 8.96 13.37
N GLY A 153 -9.71 8.23 12.27
CA GLY A 153 -8.81 7.06 12.25
C GLY A 153 -7.38 7.42 12.65
N SER A 154 -6.88 8.53 12.14
CA SER A 154 -5.52 8.98 12.44
C SER A 154 -5.33 9.49 13.86
N PHE A 155 -6.35 10.14 14.43
CA PHE A 155 -6.36 10.54 15.82
C PHE A 155 -6.25 9.33 16.77
N PHE A 156 -7.01 8.26 16.51
CA PHE A 156 -6.88 7.00 17.26
C PHE A 156 -5.54 6.32 17.01
N GLY A 157 -5.05 6.31 15.77
CA GLY A 157 -3.76 5.74 15.40
C GLY A 157 -2.59 6.41 16.12
N TYR A 158 -2.59 7.74 16.20
CA TYR A 158 -1.51 8.51 16.81
C TYR A 158 -1.49 8.39 18.34
N ARG A 159 -2.65 8.16 18.98
CA ARG A 159 -2.75 7.97 20.43
C ARG A 159 -2.22 6.62 20.90
N LYS A 160 -2.19 5.60 20.04
CA LYS A 160 -1.65 4.29 20.40
C LYS A 160 -0.12 4.36 20.60
N TRP A 161 0.41 3.42 21.36
CA TRP A 161 1.83 3.35 21.74
C TRP A 161 2.72 3.24 20.51
N CYS A 162 3.87 3.93 20.52
CA CYS A 162 4.81 3.83 19.40
C CYS A 162 5.25 2.37 19.24
N LEU A 163 5.46 1.89 18.00
CA LEU A 163 6.18 0.63 17.83
C LEU A 163 7.63 0.87 18.26
N GLU A 164 8.08 0.17 19.29
CA GLU A 164 9.46 0.20 19.73
C GLU A 164 10.29 -0.66 18.77
N ASN A 165 11.44 -0.11 18.36
CA ASN A 165 12.37 -0.85 17.52
C ASN A 165 13.12 -1.85 18.40
N PRO A 166 13.30 -3.11 17.95
CA PRO A 166 13.96 -4.14 18.74
C PRO A 166 15.44 -3.82 19.02
N VAL A 167 16.04 -2.94 18.23
CA VAL A 167 17.46 -2.55 18.35
C VAL A 167 17.58 -1.03 18.33
N ARG A 168 18.47 -0.49 19.17
CA ARG A 168 18.84 0.93 19.12
C ARG A 168 19.64 1.21 17.85
N THR A 169 19.27 2.28 17.15
CA THR A 169 19.97 2.68 15.93
C THR A 169 21.31 3.34 16.24
N ASN A 170 22.33 3.07 15.43
CA ASN A 170 23.59 3.78 15.46
C ASN A 170 23.38 5.27 15.10
N GLN A 171 24.22 6.16 15.64
CA GLN A 171 24.11 7.61 15.39
C GLN A 171 24.77 7.98 14.05
N ILE A 172 25.95 7.43 13.75
CA ILE A 172 26.72 7.74 12.54
C ILE A 172 26.37 6.74 11.43
N PRO A 173 25.89 7.16 10.25
CA PRO A 173 25.61 6.24 9.15
C PRO A 173 26.91 5.64 8.62
N ARG A 174 26.97 4.31 8.48
CA ARG A 174 28.08 3.62 7.84
C ARG A 174 28.22 4.03 6.36
N GLN A 175 29.45 4.01 5.84
CA GLN A 175 29.72 4.17 4.41
C GLN A 175 29.17 2.96 3.64
N ILE A 176 28.31 3.22 2.66
CA ILE A 176 27.65 2.19 1.86
C ILE A 176 28.64 1.72 0.78
N PRO A 177 28.85 0.40 0.61
CA PRO A 177 29.67 -0.12 -0.48
C PRO A 177 29.08 0.23 -1.86
N GLU A 178 29.90 0.19 -2.91
CA GLU A 178 29.42 0.45 -4.27
C GLU A 178 28.36 -0.58 -4.68
N GLN A 179 27.22 -0.08 -5.17
CA GLN A 179 26.06 -0.92 -5.49
C GLN A 179 26.21 -1.55 -6.87
N SER A 180 25.98 -2.85 -6.97
CA SER A 180 25.78 -3.51 -8.26
C SER A 180 24.52 -2.97 -8.96
N ILE A 181 24.46 -3.07 -10.29
CA ILE A 181 23.32 -2.58 -11.10
C ILE A 181 22.00 -3.17 -10.58
N TYR A 182 21.97 -4.44 -10.17
CA TYR A 182 20.76 -5.12 -9.69
C TYR A 182 20.26 -4.59 -8.33
N THR A 183 21.15 -4.01 -7.52
CA THR A 183 20.82 -3.49 -6.19
C THR A 183 20.35 -2.04 -6.23
N GLN A 184 20.45 -1.39 -7.39
CA GLN A 184 19.95 -0.04 -7.61
C GLN A 184 18.41 0.02 -7.52
N PRO A 185 17.84 1.17 -7.12
CA PRO A 185 16.41 1.28 -6.83
C PRO A 185 15.53 1.01 -8.06
N LEU A 186 15.94 1.45 -9.25
CA LEU A 186 15.15 1.32 -10.47
C LEU A 186 15.04 -0.15 -10.92
N PRO A 187 16.14 -0.90 -11.10
CA PRO A 187 16.08 -2.33 -11.39
C PRO A 187 15.35 -3.14 -10.32
N GLY A 188 15.54 -2.82 -9.03
CA GLY A 188 14.85 -3.50 -7.93
C GLY A 188 13.32 -3.35 -7.99
N ILE A 189 12.82 -2.15 -8.32
CA ILE A 189 11.37 -1.91 -8.50
C ILE A 189 10.82 -2.73 -9.66
N VAL A 190 11.55 -2.80 -10.79
CA VAL A 190 11.13 -3.56 -11.96
C VAL A 190 11.12 -5.06 -11.66
N MET A 191 12.20 -5.61 -11.13
CA MET A 191 12.30 -7.03 -10.79
C MET A 191 11.23 -7.46 -9.77
N GLY A 192 10.95 -6.62 -8.76
CA GLY A 192 9.91 -6.88 -7.78
C GLY A 192 8.49 -6.89 -8.32
N GLY A 193 8.22 -6.10 -9.38
CA GLY A 193 6.91 -5.99 -10.00
C GLY A 193 6.58 -7.07 -11.03
N VAL A 194 7.59 -7.73 -11.61
CA VAL A 194 7.40 -8.72 -12.70
C VAL A 194 6.61 -9.95 -12.22
N LEU A 195 6.89 -10.47 -11.03
CA LEU A 195 6.21 -11.66 -10.51
C LEU A 195 4.73 -11.41 -10.15
N PRO A 196 4.37 -10.35 -9.39
CA PRO A 196 2.96 -9.99 -9.19
C PRO A 196 2.23 -9.66 -10.49
N PHE A 197 2.90 -9.01 -11.45
CA PHE A 197 2.33 -8.73 -12.76
C PHE A 197 2.02 -10.03 -13.53
N GLY A 198 2.94 -10.99 -13.55
CA GLY A 198 2.72 -12.30 -14.17
C GLY A 198 1.54 -13.05 -13.56
N CYS A 199 1.37 -12.98 -12.24
CA CYS A 199 0.25 -13.59 -11.51
C CYS A 199 -1.12 -13.05 -11.97
N ILE A 200 -1.25 -11.74 -12.16
CA ILE A 200 -2.53 -11.11 -12.55
C ILE A 200 -2.73 -11.00 -14.06
N PHE A 201 -1.68 -11.19 -14.87
CA PHE A 201 -1.67 -10.87 -16.31
C PHE A 201 -2.86 -11.45 -17.09
N ILE A 202 -3.09 -12.76 -16.95
CA ILE A 202 -4.20 -13.45 -17.65
C ILE A 202 -5.55 -12.87 -17.24
N GLN A 203 -5.72 -12.56 -15.96
CA GLN A 203 -6.95 -12.02 -15.43
C GLN A 203 -7.17 -10.57 -15.86
N LEU A 204 -6.10 -9.77 -15.92
CA LEU A 204 -6.13 -8.40 -16.44
C LEU A 204 -6.54 -8.39 -17.92
N PHE A 205 -6.04 -9.32 -18.73
CA PHE A 205 -6.43 -9.47 -20.14
C PHE A 205 -7.93 -9.73 -20.30
N PHE A 206 -8.51 -10.64 -19.52
CA PHE A 206 -9.96 -10.90 -19.56
C PHE A 206 -10.79 -9.69 -19.13
N ILE A 207 -10.34 -8.94 -18.12
CA ILE A 207 -11.02 -7.72 -17.66
C ILE A 207 -10.97 -6.65 -18.76
N LEU A 208 -9.80 -6.40 -19.35
CA LEU A 208 -9.63 -5.41 -20.41
C LEU A 208 -10.47 -5.73 -21.64
N ASN A 209 -10.51 -7.01 -22.06
CA ASN A 209 -11.38 -7.45 -23.15
C ASN A 209 -12.86 -7.26 -22.82
N SER A 210 -13.26 -7.51 -21.58
CA SER A 210 -14.64 -7.29 -21.13
C SER A 210 -15.02 -5.80 -21.18
N ILE A 211 -14.11 -4.91 -20.75
CA ILE A 211 -14.29 -3.45 -20.80
C ILE A 211 -14.40 -2.98 -22.27
N TRP A 212 -13.49 -3.42 -23.13
CA TRP A 212 -13.48 -3.02 -24.55
C TRP A 212 -14.70 -3.54 -25.31
N SER A 213 -15.10 -4.78 -25.07
CA SER A 213 -16.28 -5.41 -25.69
C SER A 213 -17.61 -4.95 -25.06
N SER A 214 -17.56 -4.12 -24.00
CA SER A 214 -18.74 -3.74 -23.20
C SER A 214 -19.53 -4.95 -22.65
N GLN A 215 -18.85 -6.09 -22.45
CA GLN A 215 -19.41 -7.32 -21.92
C GLN A 215 -19.22 -7.40 -20.40
N THR A 216 -20.12 -8.11 -19.73
CA THR A 216 -20.06 -8.34 -18.28
C THR A 216 -19.01 -9.41 -17.98
N TYR A 217 -18.05 -9.11 -17.10
CA TYR A 217 -17.14 -10.12 -16.57
C TYR A 217 -17.86 -10.94 -15.49
N TYR A 218 -18.12 -12.23 -15.75
CA TYR A 218 -18.91 -13.10 -14.86
C TYR A 218 -18.08 -13.94 -13.87
N MET A 219 -16.77 -14.07 -14.09
CA MET A 219 -15.91 -15.00 -13.34
C MET A 219 -15.36 -14.40 -12.03
N PHE A 220 -16.21 -13.75 -11.22
CA PHE A 220 -15.80 -13.09 -9.96
C PHE A 220 -15.14 -14.06 -8.95
N GLY A 221 -15.60 -15.32 -8.87
CA GLY A 221 -14.99 -16.33 -8.01
C GLY A 221 -13.53 -16.64 -8.38
N PHE A 222 -13.25 -16.76 -9.69
CA PHE A 222 -11.89 -16.94 -10.18
C PHE A 222 -11.04 -15.68 -9.95
N LEU A 223 -11.60 -14.48 -10.16
CA LEU A 223 -10.93 -13.21 -9.86
C LEU A 223 -10.52 -13.11 -8.37
N PHE A 224 -11.35 -13.57 -7.45
CA PHE A 224 -11.02 -13.58 -6.02
C PHE A 224 -9.90 -14.57 -5.69
N LEU A 225 -9.89 -15.77 -6.29
CA LEU A 225 -8.77 -16.70 -6.14
C LEU A 225 -7.45 -16.10 -6.65
N VAL A 226 -7.48 -15.47 -7.83
CA VAL A 226 -6.30 -14.76 -8.38
C VAL A 226 -5.88 -13.61 -7.47
N PHE A 227 -6.82 -12.88 -6.85
CA PHE A 227 -6.51 -11.86 -5.87
C PHE A 227 -5.80 -12.44 -4.63
N LEU A 228 -6.22 -13.59 -4.11
CA LEU A 228 -5.54 -14.26 -2.99
C LEU A 228 -4.12 -14.69 -3.37
N ILE A 229 -3.95 -15.29 -4.55
CA ILE A 229 -2.61 -15.67 -5.05
C ILE A 229 -1.75 -14.42 -5.21
N LEU A 230 -2.29 -13.31 -5.73
CA LEU A 230 -1.58 -12.05 -5.85
C LEU A 230 -1.11 -11.53 -4.49
N VAL A 231 -1.91 -11.64 -3.43
CA VAL A 231 -1.49 -11.25 -2.07
C VAL A 231 -0.32 -12.09 -1.60
N ILE A 232 -0.39 -13.42 -1.81
CA ILE A 232 0.69 -14.34 -1.44
C ILE A 232 1.96 -14.00 -2.23
N THR A 233 1.88 -13.87 -3.56
CA THR A 233 3.01 -13.52 -4.41
C THR A 233 3.60 -12.16 -4.04
N CYS A 234 2.79 -11.14 -3.79
CA CYS A 234 3.26 -9.83 -3.32
C CYS A 234 3.98 -9.93 -1.97
N SER A 235 3.49 -10.76 -1.05
CA SER A 235 4.15 -10.98 0.24
C SER A 235 5.50 -11.68 0.08
N GLU A 236 5.56 -12.72 -0.75
CA GLU A 236 6.77 -13.50 -1.04
C GLU A 236 7.83 -12.63 -1.74
N THR A 237 7.45 -11.89 -2.78
CA THR A 237 8.39 -11.01 -3.49
C THR A 237 8.92 -9.92 -2.58
N THR A 238 8.10 -9.37 -1.69
CA THR A 238 8.58 -8.33 -0.78
C THR A 238 9.57 -8.88 0.26
N VAL A 239 9.34 -10.10 0.77
CA VAL A 239 10.29 -10.79 1.66
C VAL A 239 11.60 -11.11 0.93
N LEU A 240 11.54 -11.66 -0.29
CA LEU A 240 12.72 -11.97 -1.10
C LEU A 240 13.54 -10.71 -1.42
N LEU A 241 12.89 -9.63 -1.86
CA LEU A 241 13.60 -8.37 -2.13
C LEU A 241 14.19 -7.77 -0.87
N CYS A 242 13.48 -7.82 0.26
CA CYS A 242 14.00 -7.35 1.54
C CYS A 242 15.26 -8.14 1.93
N TYR A 243 15.23 -9.47 1.79
CA TYR A 243 16.39 -10.33 2.03
C TYR A 243 17.57 -9.99 1.12
N PHE A 244 17.36 -9.88 -0.20
CA PHE A 244 18.44 -9.52 -1.13
C PHE A 244 19.02 -8.13 -0.86
N HIS A 245 18.19 -7.17 -0.49
CA HIS A 245 18.65 -5.82 -0.13
C HIS A 245 19.41 -5.78 1.20
N LEU A 246 19.01 -6.59 2.19
CA LEU A 246 19.75 -6.76 3.44
C LEU A 246 21.11 -7.43 3.21
N CYS A 247 21.16 -8.48 2.39
CA CYS A 247 22.40 -9.16 2.02
C CYS A 247 23.35 -8.25 1.23
N ALA A 248 22.83 -7.33 0.43
CA ALA A 248 23.63 -6.37 -0.32
C ALA A 248 24.05 -5.13 0.50
N GLU A 249 23.71 -5.07 1.81
CA GLU A 249 24.06 -3.96 2.72
C GLU A 249 23.54 -2.59 2.25
N VAL A 250 22.50 -2.58 1.42
CA VAL A 250 22.04 -1.36 0.74
C VAL A 250 20.91 -0.69 1.51
N ARG A 251 21.18 0.53 1.99
CA ARG A 251 20.15 1.44 2.47
C ARG A 251 19.64 2.31 1.32
N LEU A 252 18.55 1.91 0.67
CA LEU A 252 17.85 2.82 -0.25
C LEU A 252 16.92 3.77 0.50
N PRO A 253 16.67 4.99 -0.02
CA PRO A 253 15.56 5.84 0.44
C PRO A 253 14.18 5.17 0.25
N PHE A 254 14.12 4.09 -0.54
CA PHE A 254 12.95 3.25 -0.79
C PHE A 254 12.89 1.97 0.06
N PHE A 255 13.92 1.64 0.83
CA PHE A 255 13.94 0.49 1.74
C PHE A 255 12.73 0.40 2.71
N PRO A 256 12.13 1.50 3.19
CA PRO A 256 11.00 1.38 4.09
C PRO A 256 9.68 1.10 3.38
N TRP A 257 9.66 0.98 2.04
CA TRP A 257 8.54 0.38 1.31
C TRP A 257 8.47 -1.15 1.48
N GLN A 258 9.61 -1.81 1.73
CA GLN A 258 9.66 -3.27 1.92
C GLN A 258 9.46 -3.67 3.39
N ASN A 259 9.75 -2.78 4.33
CA ASN A 259 9.36 -2.93 5.74
C ASN A 259 7.84 -2.80 5.97
N ILE A 260 7.06 -2.37 4.97
CA ILE A 260 5.59 -2.34 5.06
C ILE A 260 5.03 -3.76 5.21
N THR A 261 5.61 -4.78 4.56
CA THR A 261 5.28 -6.18 4.84
C THR A 261 5.68 -6.58 6.26
N MET A 262 6.79 -6.09 6.81
CA MET A 262 7.15 -6.31 8.21
C MET A 262 6.32 -5.49 9.22
N THR A 263 5.50 -4.53 8.78
CA THR A 263 4.50 -3.86 9.63
C THR A 263 3.08 -4.37 9.39
N PHE A 264 2.78 -4.90 8.19
CA PHE A 264 1.53 -5.61 7.88
C PHE A 264 1.51 -7.03 8.41
N LEU A 265 2.63 -7.76 8.41
CA LEU A 265 2.73 -9.07 9.03
C LEU A 265 2.36 -8.99 10.52
N PRO A 266 2.94 -8.12 11.38
CA PRO A 266 2.52 -8.00 12.79
C PRO A 266 1.12 -7.39 12.98
N LEU A 267 0.56 -6.67 12.00
CA LEU A 267 -0.85 -6.24 12.03
C LEU A 267 -1.83 -7.39 11.71
N LEU A 268 -1.42 -8.37 10.88
CA LEU A 268 -2.14 -9.63 10.64
C LEU A 268 -1.79 -10.72 11.68
N MET A 269 -0.57 -10.68 12.23
CA MET A 269 0.03 -11.61 13.20
C MET A 269 -0.16 -11.16 14.65
N ASN A 270 -0.96 -10.12 14.91
CA ASN A 270 -1.53 -9.91 16.24
C ASN A 270 -2.55 -11.00 16.65
N ILE A 271 -2.67 -12.06 15.83
CA ILE A 271 -3.33 -13.35 16.13
C ILE A 271 -2.30 -14.47 16.39
N THR A 272 -1.00 -14.25 16.15
CA THR A 272 0.04 -15.31 16.28
C THR A 272 1.17 -14.96 17.26
N PRO A 273 0.91 -14.54 18.51
CA PRO A 273 1.94 -14.60 19.55
C PRO A 273 2.15 -16.03 20.09
N PHE A 274 1.98 -17.08 19.27
CA PHE A 274 2.09 -18.49 19.72
C PHE A 274 3.15 -19.32 18.98
N LEU A 275 3.80 -18.80 17.93
CA LEU A 275 4.70 -19.61 17.09
C LEU A 275 6.15 -19.09 16.97
N ILE A 276 6.49 -17.98 17.62
CA ILE A 276 7.86 -17.42 17.59
C ILE A 276 8.61 -17.70 18.92
N GLU A 277 7.96 -18.30 19.92
CA GLU A 277 8.63 -18.74 21.17
C GLU A 277 9.20 -20.16 21.11
N ASN A 278 9.17 -20.86 19.96
CA ASN A 278 9.71 -22.22 19.85
C ASN A 278 10.52 -22.46 18.57
N PHE A 279 11.38 -21.53 18.16
CA PHE A 279 12.54 -21.80 17.31
C PHE A 279 13.69 -20.83 17.61
#